data_AF-A0A383F5U5-F1
#
_entry.id   AF-A0A383F5U5-F1
#
_cell.length_a   1.000
_cell.length_b   1.000
_cell.length_c   1.000
_cell.angle_alpha   90.00
_cell.angle_beta   90.00
_cell.angle_gamma   90.00
#
_symmetry.space_group_name_H-M   'P 1'
#
loop_
_entity.id
_entity.type
_entity.pdbx_description
1 polymer ?
#
loop_
_entity_poly.entity_id
_entity_poly.type
_entity_poly.pdbx_seq_one_letter_code
_entity_poly.pdbx_strand_id
1 'polypeptide(L)'
;MKKEPQNIDDVRLTLSEYIQHVGIEDLADEMGTSVSTVKSWRYYARVPRIKQSKMLIQLSRGILTWESIYGLSKDINNDRAIR
;
A
#
# COMPACT_ATOMS: atom_id res chain seq x y z
N MET A 1 31.56 -16.34 11.91
CA MET A 1 30.65 -16.49 10.76
C MET A 1 30.00 -15.15 10.51
N LYS A 2 30.26 -14.52 9.36
CA LYS A 2 29.53 -13.32 8.94
C LYS A 2 28.12 -13.79 8.59
N LYS A 3 27.09 -13.30 9.28
CA LYS A 3 25.71 -13.52 8.84
C LYS A 3 25.57 -12.80 7.50
N GLU A 4 25.31 -13.53 6.43
CA GLU A 4 24.87 -12.95 5.17
C GLU A 4 23.63 -12.10 5.44
N PRO A 5 23.50 -10.90 4.84
CA PRO A 5 22.26 -10.14 4.96
C PRO A 5 21.16 -11.00 4.35
N GLN A 6 20.18 -11.39 5.16
CA GLN A 6 18.98 -12.04 4.64
C GLN A 6 18.39 -11.14 3.57
N ASN A 7 18.12 -11.74 2.41
CA ASN A 7 17.57 -11.05 1.25
C ASN A 7 16.23 -10.39 1.65
N ILE A 8 16.17 -9.05 1.69
CA ILE A 8 14.99 -8.26 2.08
C ILE A 8 14.00 -8.15 0.91
N ASP A 9 13.83 -9.24 0.17
CA ASP A 9 12.80 -9.39 -0.85
C ASP A 9 11.51 -10.01 -0.26
N ASP A 10 11.50 -10.27 1.05
CA ASP A 10 10.57 -11.19 1.71
C ASP A 10 9.38 -10.45 2.36
N VAL A 11 8.18 -10.72 1.85
CA VAL A 11 6.85 -10.32 2.33
C VAL A 11 6.60 -8.80 2.42
N ARG A 12 6.15 -8.21 1.31
CA ARG A 12 5.63 -6.83 1.29
C ARG A 12 4.13 -6.86 1.48
N LEU A 13 3.65 -6.35 2.61
CA LEU A 13 2.22 -6.07 2.79
C LEU A 13 1.78 -5.08 1.69
N THR A 14 0.84 -5.50 0.86
CA THR A 14 0.23 -4.64 -0.15
C THR A 14 -0.74 -3.65 0.50
N LEU A 15 -1.04 -2.56 -0.20
CA LEU A 15 -2.09 -1.64 0.24
C LEU A 15 -3.45 -2.35 0.42
N SER A 16 -3.77 -3.35 -0.39
CA SER A 16 -5.03 -4.09 -0.26
C SER A 16 -5.09 -4.89 1.03
N GLU A 17 -4.02 -5.61 1.36
CA GLU A 17 -3.94 -6.40 2.60
C GLU A 17 -3.98 -5.49 3.83
N TYR A 18 -3.28 -4.35 3.78
CA TYR A 18 -3.39 -3.33 4.81
C TYR A 18 -4.83 -2.86 5.01
N ILE A 19 -5.55 -2.53 3.93
CA ILE A 19 -6.96 -2.13 4.00
C ILE A 19 -7.84 -3.26 4.55
N GLN A 20 -7.53 -4.52 4.22
CA GLN A 20 -8.24 -5.67 4.78
C GLN A 20 -8.04 -5.78 6.30
N HIS A 21 -6.85 -5.47 6.80
CA HIS A 21 -6.56 -5.48 8.25
C HIS A 21 -7.15 -4.28 8.99
N VAL A 22 -7.11 -3.08 8.41
CA VAL A 22 -7.61 -1.86 9.06
C VAL A 22 -9.13 -1.75 8.98
N GLY A 23 -9.73 -2.11 7.85
CA GLY A 23 -11.14 -1.82 7.56
C GLY A 23 -11.29 -0.70 6.54
N ILE A 24 -12.32 -0.81 5.69
CA ILE A 24 -12.54 0.14 4.59
C ILE A 24 -13.10 1.45 5.14
N GLU A 25 -14.10 1.34 6.01
CA GLU A 25 -14.81 2.43 6.65
C GLU A 25 -13.87 3.23 7.56
N ASP A 26 -13.16 2.54 8.45
CA ASP A 26 -12.21 3.17 9.39
C ASP A 26 -11.12 3.95 8.66
N LEU A 27 -10.53 3.35 7.61
CA LEU A 27 -9.52 4.04 6.81
C LEU A 27 -10.10 5.20 6.00
N ALA A 28 -11.35 5.09 5.51
CA ALA A 28 -12.00 6.17 4.78
C ALA A 28 -12.18 7.41 5.67
N ASP A 29 -12.62 7.19 6.91
CA ASP A 29 -12.82 8.24 7.91
C ASP A 29 -11.47 8.87 8.31
N GLU A 30 -10.46 8.06 8.62
CA GLU A 30 -9.12 8.55 8.98
C GLU A 30 -8.45 9.33 7.82
N MET A 31 -8.67 8.88 6.58
CA MET A 31 -8.15 9.53 5.39
C MET A 31 -8.98 10.74 4.93
N GLY A 32 -10.14 10.99 5.52
CA GLY A 32 -11.10 12.00 5.05
C GLY A 32 -11.49 11.79 3.57
N THR A 33 -11.67 10.54 3.14
CA THR A 33 -12.02 10.18 1.77
C THR A 33 -13.26 9.28 1.71
N SER A 34 -13.79 9.02 0.52
CA SER A 34 -15.00 8.19 0.41
C SER A 34 -14.67 6.70 0.58
N VAL A 35 -15.60 5.94 1.17
CA VAL A 35 -15.56 4.46 1.21
C VAL A 35 -15.36 3.86 -0.19
N SER A 36 -15.96 4.47 -1.22
CA SER A 36 -15.78 4.04 -2.62
C SER A 36 -14.33 4.21 -3.10
N THR A 37 -13.66 5.29 -2.67
CA THR A 37 -12.25 5.52 -2.96
C THR A 37 -11.39 4.42 -2.31
N VAL A 38 -11.60 4.11 -1.03
CA VAL A 38 -10.84 3.05 -0.34
C VAL A 38 -11.12 1.66 -0.96
N LYS A 39 -12.38 1.36 -1.33
CA LYS A 39 -12.73 0.15 -2.10
C LYS A 39 -11.96 0.07 -3.42
N SER A 40 -11.82 1.19 -4.13
CA SER A 40 -11.10 1.21 -5.40
C SER A 40 -9.61 0.88 -5.24
N TRP A 41 -9.01 1.22 -4.09
CA TRP A 41 -7.64 0.84 -3.75
C TRP A 41 -7.55 -0.63 -3.34
N ARG A 42 -8.46 -1.09 -2.46
CA ARG A 42 -8.50 -2.49 -1.99
C ARG A 42 -8.62 -3.46 -3.16
N TYR A 43 -9.47 -3.15 -4.14
CA TYR A 43 -9.73 -4.04 -5.27
C TYR A 43 -8.94 -3.67 -6.52
N TYR A 44 -7.84 -2.92 -6.36
CA TYR A 44 -6.88 -2.61 -7.42
C TYR A 44 -7.47 -1.88 -8.64
N ALA A 45 -8.67 -1.30 -8.50
CA ALA A 45 -9.32 -0.55 -9.56
C ALA A 45 -8.61 0.78 -9.83
N ARG A 46 -8.01 1.38 -8.80
CA ARG A 46 -7.24 2.63 -8.87
C ARG A 46 -6.10 2.61 -7.86
N VAL A 47 -5.03 3.33 -8.17
CA VAL A 47 -3.98 3.67 -7.20
C VAL A 47 -4.33 4.97 -6.47
N PRO A 48 -3.89 5.16 -5.21
CA PRO A 48 -3.95 6.46 -4.55
C PRO A 48 -3.10 7.50 -5.29
N ARG A 49 -3.50 8.77 -5.23
CA ARG A 49 -2.66 9.89 -5.72
C ARG A 49 -1.48 10.10 -4.78
N ILE A 50 -0.41 10.74 -5.25
CA ILE A 50 0.81 11.04 -4.47
C ILE A 50 0.51 11.58 -3.06
N LYS A 51 -0.44 12.53 -2.93
CA LYS A 51 -0.84 13.07 -1.62
C LYS A 51 -1.45 12.01 -0.70
N GLN A 52 -2.31 11.15 -1.24
CA GLN A 52 -2.97 10.07 -0.50
C GLN A 52 -1.95 9.00 -0.10
N SER A 53 -1.00 8.66 -0.98
CA SER A 53 0.06 7.71 -0.69
C SER A 53 0.98 8.19 0.43
N LYS A 54 1.38 9.46 0.42
CA LYS A 54 2.14 10.06 1.53
C LYS A 54 1.39 9.94 2.86
N MET A 55 0.08 10.16 2.84
CA MET A 55 -0.76 10.07 4.04
C MET A 55 -0.89 8.62 4.52
N LEU A 56 -1.11 7.66 3.63
CA LEU A 56 -1.15 6.23 3.95
C LEU A 56 0.17 5.74 4.57
N ILE A 57 1.31 6.14 4.00
CA ILE A 57 2.65 5.80 4.54
C ILE A 57 2.82 6.38 5.96
N GLN A 58 2.35 7.61 6.19
CA GLN A 58 2.43 8.26 7.50
C GLN A 58 1.49 7.60 8.53
N LEU A 59 0.22 7.38 8.18
CA LEU A 59 -0.79 6.76 9.06
C LEU A 59 -0.40 5.34 9.45
N SER A 60 0.11 4.58 8.49
CA SER A 60 0.57 3.20 8.70
C SER A 60 1.90 3.10 9.46
N ARG A 61 2.51 4.22 9.86
CA ARG A 61 3.79 4.29 10.61
C ARG A 61 4.91 3.50 9.94
N GLY A 62 4.98 3.55 8.61
CA GLY A 62 6.00 2.87 7.81
C GLY A 62 5.71 1.40 7.48
N ILE A 63 4.54 0.87 7.85
CA ILE A 63 4.08 -0.45 7.38
C ILE A 63 3.85 -0.43 5.86
N LEU A 64 3.21 0.63 5.35
CA LEU A 64 3.13 0.86 3.91
C LEU A 64 4.34 1.67 3.44
N THR A 65 4.94 1.22 2.34
CA THR A 65 5.93 1.98 1.57
C THR A 65 5.37 2.36 0.20
N TRP A 66 6.16 3.05 -0.63
CA TRP A 66 5.81 3.28 -2.03
C TRP A 66 5.60 1.97 -2.77
N GLU A 67 6.43 0.97 -2.51
CA GLU A 67 6.32 -0.32 -3.16
C GLU A 67 5.16 -1.17 -2.65
N SER A 68 4.72 -0.99 -1.40
CA SER A 68 3.45 -1.55 -0.92
C SER A 68 2.24 -1.05 -1.72
N ILE A 69 2.31 0.18 -2.25
CA ILE A 69 1.20 0.84 -2.94
C ILE A 69 1.27 0.63 -4.46
N TYR A 70 2.46 0.67 -5.04
CA TYR A 70 2.67 0.71 -6.49
C TYR A 70 3.47 -0.48 -7.04
N GLY A 71 3.98 -1.36 -6.19
CA GLY A 71 4.86 -2.45 -6.61
C GLY A 71 6.34 -2.08 -6.66
N LEU A 72 7.17 -3.05 -7.03
CA LEU A 72 8.61 -2.88 -7.12
C LEU A 72 8.95 -2.00 -8.33
N SER A 73 9.98 -1.15 -8.17
CA SER A 73 10.49 -0.32 -9.27
C SER A 73 11.02 -1.14 -10.46
N LYS A 74 11.35 -2.43 -10.27
CA LYS A 74 11.72 -3.35 -11.35
C LYS A 74 10.54 -3.76 -12.24
N ASP A 75 9.31 -3.57 -11.75
CA ASP A 75 8.07 -3.93 -12.43
C ASP A 75 7.48 -2.72 -13.19
N ILE A 76 8.34 -2.01 -13.94
CA ILE A 76 8.05 -0.74 -14.63
C ILE A 76 6.79 -0.77 -15.51
N ASN A 77 6.37 -1.93 -16.00
CA ASN A 77 5.21 -2.06 -16.88
C ASN A 77 3.87 -2.14 -16.13
N ASN A 78 3.86 -1.95 -14.82
CA ASN A 78 2.66 -2.06 -13.99
C ASN A 78 2.41 -0.78 -13.16
N ASP A 79 1.80 0.23 -13.79
CA ASP A 79 1.36 1.46 -13.10
C ASP A 79 0.13 1.25 -12.19
N ARG A 80 -0.38 0.01 -12.09
CA ARG A 80 -1.58 -0.33 -11.34
C ARG A 80 -1.21 -0.88 -9.97
N ALA A 81 -2.16 -0.78 -9.04
CA ALA A 81 -2.01 -1.40 -7.74
C ALA A 81 -1.85 -2.93 -7.93
N ILE A 82 -0.87 -3.52 -7.24
CA ILE A 82 -0.45 -4.92 -7.45
C ILE A 82 -1.03 -5.82 -6.35
N ARG A 83 -1.52 -6.99 -6.75
CA ARG A 83 -1.97 -8.06 -5.86
C ARG A 83 -0.85 -8.99 -5.47
#